data_AF-A0A238D3V9-F1
#
_entry.id   AF-A0A238D3V9-F1
#
_cell.length_a   1.000
_cell.length_b   1.000
_cell.length_c   1.000
_cell.angle_alpha   90.00
_cell.angle_beta   90.00
_cell.angle_gamma   90.00
#
_symmetry.space_group_name_H-M   'P 1'
#
loop_
_entity.id
_entity.type
_entity.pdbx_description
1 polymer ?
#
loop_
_entity_poly.entity_id
_entity_poly.type
_entity_poly.pdbx_seq_one_letter_code
_entity_poly.pdbx_strand_id
1 'polypeptide(L)' 'MGKLKFGAGYTAGITSRADIFENIPFPIALPLLSVGYGRFTIYGTFIPRINSTLNNGNVAFFFAGYAFQ' A
#
# COMPACT_ATOMS: atom_id res chain seq x y z
N MET A 1 25.11 -0.80 -14.05
CA MET A 1 24.88 -1.50 -12.77
C MET A 1 23.67 -0.87 -12.08
N GLY A 2 22.71 -1.68 -11.64
CA GLY A 2 21.54 -1.19 -10.91
C GLY A 2 21.96 -0.55 -9.58
N LYS A 3 21.31 0.53 -9.19
CA LYS A 3 21.52 1.15 -7.87
C LYS A 3 20.51 0.58 -6.88
N LEU A 4 20.98 0.22 -5.69
CA LEU A 4 20.13 -0.14 -4.56
C LEU A 4 19.45 1.12 -4.02
N LYS A 5 18.16 1.02 -3.73
CA LYS A 5 17.30 2.11 -3.30
C LYS A 5 16.45 1.64 -2.13
N PHE A 6 16.36 2.46 -1.09
CA PHE A 6 15.46 2.28 0.04
C PHE A 6 14.58 3.51 0.17
N GLY A 7 13.32 3.33 0.52
CA GLY A 7 12.38 4.42 0.74
C GLY A 7 11.44 4.11 1.88
N ALA A 8 11.03 5.17 2.58
CA ALA A 8 9.99 5.14 3.60
C ALA A 8 9.15 6.41 3.46
N GLY A 9 7.85 6.30 3.67
CA GLY A 9 6.93 7.42 3.56
C GLY A 9 5.49 7.01 3.85
N TYR A 10 4.56 7.78 3.30
CA TYR A 10 3.14 7.52 3.41
C TYR A 10 2.50 7.61 2.02
N THR A 11 1.44 6.83 1.81
CA THR A 11 0.52 6.99 0.69
C THR A 11 -0.78 7.58 1.20
N ALA A 12 -1.36 8.50 0.46
CA ALA A 12 -2.70 9.04 0.70
C ALA A 12 -3.52 8.85 -0.58
N GLY A 13 -4.76 8.41 -0.44
CA GLY A 13 -5.63 8.15 -1.58
C GLY A 13 -7.10 8.10 -1.19
N ILE A 14 -7.96 8.00 -2.20
CA ILE A 14 -9.38 7.73 -2.04
C ILE A 14 -9.61 6.28 -2.43
N THR A 15 -10.35 5.52 -1.61
CA THR A 15 -10.68 4.13 -1.88
C THR A 15 -12.15 3.86 -1.63
N SER A 16 -12.71 2.89 -2.35
CA SER A 16 -14.08 2.39 -2.16
C SER A 16 -14.02 0.89 -1.95
N ARG A 17 -14.88 0.39 -1.07
CA ARG A 17 -14.94 -1.01 -0.66
C ARG A 17 -16.41 -1.42 -0.57
N ALA A 18 -16.80 -2.48 -1.27
CA ALA A 18 -18.20 -2.93 -1.25
C ALA A 18 -18.70 -3.32 0.16
N ASP A 19 -17.78 -3.75 1.02
CA ASP A 19 -18.04 -4.17 2.41
C ASP A 19 -17.92 -3.04 3.44
N ILE A 20 -17.62 -1.80 3.01
CA ILE A 20 -17.41 -0.66 3.90
C ILE A 20 -18.14 0.56 3.35
N PHE A 21 -18.91 1.25 4.19
CA PHE A 21 -19.61 2.50 3.85
C PHE A 21 -20.45 2.40 2.56
N GLU A 22 -21.09 1.25 2.29
CA GLU A 22 -21.96 1.09 1.10
C GLU A 22 -21.25 1.47 -0.22
N ASN A 23 -19.94 1.19 -0.33
CA ASN A 23 -19.11 1.52 -1.48
C ASN A 23 -18.89 3.03 -1.73
N ILE A 24 -19.28 3.89 -0.77
CA ILE A 24 -18.98 5.32 -0.79
C ILE A 24 -17.46 5.51 -0.71
N PRO A 25 -16.84 6.27 -1.63
CA PRO A 25 -15.40 6.54 -1.58
C PRO A 25 -15.01 7.30 -0.31
N PHE A 26 -13.97 6.85 0.38
CA PHE A 26 -13.43 7.48 1.58
C PHE A 26 -11.90 7.66 1.50
N PRO A 27 -11.36 8.69 2.16
CA PRO A 27 -9.91 8.90 2.21
C PRO A 27 -9.21 7.88 3.08
N ILE A 28 -8.00 7.49 2.67
CA ILE A 28 -7.11 6.60 3.41
C ILE A 28 -5.68 7.15 3.37
N ALA A 29 -4.95 6.97 4.48
CA ALA A 29 -3.52 7.22 4.57
C ALA A 29 -2.82 6.01 5.18
N LEU A 30 -1.77 5.51 4.52
CA LEU A 30 -1.07 4.29 4.92
C LEU A 30 0.44 4.49 4.91
N PRO A 31 1.19 3.86 5.84
CA PRO A 31 2.65 3.86 5.78
C PRO A 31 3.13 3.04 4.59
N LEU A 32 4.17 3.50 3.90
CA LEU A 32 4.75 2.84 2.73
C LEU A 32 6.26 2.71 2.89
N LEU A 33 6.77 1.50 2.68
CA LEU A 33 8.19 1.19 2.60
C LEU A 33 8.52 0.69 1.20
N SER A 34 9.74 0.92 0.73
CA SER A 34 10.22 0.41 -0.55
C SER A 34 11.67 -0.03 -0.53
N VAL A 35 11.96 -1.07 -1.30
CA VAL A 35 13.30 -1.57 -1.58
C VAL A 35 13.40 -1.86 -3.08
N GLY A 36 14.37 -1.27 -3.76
CA GLY A 36 14.50 -1.39 -5.21
C GLY A 36 15.94 -1.54 -5.67
N TYR A 37 16.11 -2.18 -6.83
CA TYR A 37 17.38 -2.35 -7.49
C TYR A 37 17.24 -2.08 -8.99
N GLY A 38 17.94 -1.06 -9.49
CA GLY A 38 17.80 -0.64 -10.89
C GLY A 38 16.37 -0.19 -11.22
N ARG A 39 15.68 -0.92 -12.12
CA ARG A 39 14.32 -0.62 -12.60
C ARG A 39 13.22 -1.32 -11.80
N PHE A 40 13.56 -2.25 -10.92
CA PHE A 40 12.61 -3.03 -10.13
C PHE A 40 12.54 -2.48 -8.71
N THR A 41 11.33 -2.34 -8.16
CA THR A 41 11.09 -1.87 -6.79
C THR A 41 9.96 -2.67 -6.15
N ILE A 42 10.19 -3.21 -4.95
CA ILE A 42 9.17 -3.81 -4.09
C ILE A 42 8.71 -2.75 -3.10
N TYR A 43 7.40 -2.69 -2.88
CA TYR A 43 6.74 -1.82 -1.92
C TYR A 43 6.02 -2.67 -0.88
N GLY A 44 5.98 -2.19 0.35
CA GLY A 44 5.22 -2.76 1.45
C GLY A 44 4.41 -1.68 2.15
N THR A 45 3.14 -1.94 2.42
CA THR A 45 2.26 -1.06 3.18
C THR A 45 1.52 -1.87 4.23
N PHE A 46 1.14 -1.20 5.32
CA PHE A 46 0.33 -1.82 6.35
C PHE A 46 -1.07 -1.28 6.35
N ILE A 47 -2.06 -2.16 6.22
CA ILE A 47 -3.47 -1.79 6.16
C ILE A 47 -4.09 -2.03 7.55
N PRO A 48 -4.44 -0.95 8.28
CA PRO A 48 -5.08 -1.07 9.57
C PRO A 48 -6.51 -1.59 9.41
N ARG A 49 -7.10 -2.06 10.51
CA ARG A 49 -8.52 -2.42 10.55
C ARG A 49 -9.38 -1.17 10.29
N ILE A 50 -10.30 -1.27 9.33
CA ILE A 50 -11.25 -0.18 9.01
C ILE A 50 -12.69 -0.50 9.46
N ASN A 51 -13.04 -1.78 9.72
CA ASN A 51 -14.38 -2.19 10.19
C ASN A 51 -14.29 -3.13 11.41
N SER A 52 -15.31 -3.09 12.28
CA SER A 52 -15.45 -3.83 13.54
C SER A 52 -15.84 -5.30 13.38
N THR A 53 -15.74 -5.86 12.17
CA THR A 53 -15.98 -7.29 11.92
C THR A 53 -14.80 -8.13 12.40
N LEU A 54 -15.08 -9.18 13.17
CA LEU A 54 -14.07 -10.15 13.64
C LEU A 54 -13.26 -10.71 12.45
N ASN A 55 -11.95 -10.87 12.66
CA ASN A 55 -10.99 -11.47 11.72
C ASN A 55 -10.54 -10.65 10.48
N ASN A 56 -10.89 -9.36 10.35
CA ASN A 56 -10.49 -8.53 9.20
C ASN A 56 -9.72 -7.26 9.62
N GLY A 57 -8.39 -7.31 9.61
CA GLY A 57 -7.53 -6.14 9.84
C GLY A 57 -6.12 -6.54 10.29
N ASN A 58 -5.14 -5.63 10.13
CA ASN A 58 -3.71 -5.88 10.41
C ASN A 58 -2.99 -6.66 9.30
N VAL A 59 -3.14 -6.20 8.06
CA VAL A 59 -2.60 -6.90 6.88
C VAL A 59 -1.39 -6.15 6.33
N ALA A 60 -0.27 -6.86 6.19
CA ALA A 60 0.85 -6.38 5.40
C ALA A 60 0.59 -6.68 3.92
N PHE A 61 0.57 -5.64 3.09
CA PHE A 61 0.35 -5.73 1.66
C PHE A 61 1.63 -5.38 0.91
N PHE A 62 2.09 -6.27 0.04
CA PHE A 62 3.29 -6.09 -0.75
C PHE A 62 2.97 -6.11 -2.23
N PHE A 63 3.61 -5.23 -2.98
CA PHE A 63 3.46 -5.14 -4.44
C PHE A 63 4.77 -4.71 -5.06
N ALA A 64 4.96 -4.95 -6.36
CA ALA A 64 6.18 -4.59 -7.06
C ALA A 64 5.87 -3.73 -8.28
N GLY A 65 6.77 -2.80 -8.60
CA GLY A 65 6.74 -1.98 -9.79
C GLY A 65 8.00 -2.16 -10.62
N TYR A 66 7.83 -2.15 -11.94
CA TYR A 66 8.93 -2.10 -12.91
C TYR A 66 8.81 -0.82 -13.74
N ALA A 67 9.88 -0.02 -13.76
CA ALA A 67 9.89 1.23 -14.52
C ALA A 67 10.21 0.97 -16.00
N PHE A 68 9.23 1.15 -16.89
CA PHE A 68 9.40 1.11 -18.34
C PHE A 68 9.93 2.48 -18.85
N GLN A 69 10.70 2.47 -19.93
CA GLN A 69 11.28 3.64 -20.58
C GLN A 69 10.88 3.57 -22.05
#